data_AF-A0A957HE55-F1
#
_entry.id   AF-A0A957HE55-F1
#
_cell.length_a   1.000
_cell.length_b   1.000
_cell.length_c   1.000
_cell.angle_alpha   90.00
_cell.angle_beta   90.00
_cell.angle_gamma   90.00
#
_symmetry.space_group_name_H-M   'P 1'
#
loop_
_entity.id
_entity.type
_entity.pdbx_description
1 polymer ?
#
loop_
_entity_poly.entity_id
_entity_poly.type
_entity_poly.pdbx_seq_one_letter_code
_entity_poly.pdbx_strand_id
1 'polypeptide(L)' 'MMKPTQETFELLQTAYDFFNTQLFDSELPQCLILIHRHRGAHGYFWPERFQKTQGGNSESENKLDEIALNPETMNRG' A
#
# COMPACT_ATOMS: atom_id res chain seq x y z
N MET A 1 -9.69 0.96 22.85
CA MET A 1 -9.03 1.96 21.99
C MET A 1 -8.14 1.20 21.03
N MET A 2 -8.26 1.45 19.73
CA MET A 2 -7.41 0.77 18.74
C MET A 2 -5.97 1.24 18.87
N LYS A 3 -4.99 0.40 18.52
CA LYS A 3 -3.57 0.78 18.60
C LYS A 3 -3.25 1.70 17.42
N PRO A 4 -2.45 2.78 17.61
CA PRO A 4 -2.19 3.77 16.55
C PRO A 4 -1.68 3.17 15.23
N THR A 5 -0.83 2.14 15.31
CA THR A 5 -0.33 1.42 14.12
C THR A 5 -1.47 0.77 13.34
N GLN A 6 -2.38 0.08 14.03
CA GLN A 6 -3.53 -0.58 13.39
C GLN A 6 -4.46 0.45 12.74
N GLU A 7 -4.70 1.58 13.42
CA GLU A 7 -5.53 2.68 12.90
C GLU A 7 -4.96 3.28 11.62
N THR A 8 -3.65 3.49 11.59
CA THR A 8 -2.98 4.00 10.39
C THR A 8 -3.15 3.04 9.21
N PHE A 9 -2.91 1.74 9.42
CA PHE A 9 -3.03 0.75 8.34
C PHE A 9 -4.48 0.54 7.88
N GLU A 10 -5.45 0.59 8.78
CA GLU A 10 -6.87 0.50 8.42
C GLU A 10 -7.32 1.70 7.60
N LEU A 11 -6.86 2.91 7.93
CA LEU A 11 -7.11 4.11 7.13
C LEU A 11 -6.50 4.02 5.74
N LEU A 12 -5.25 3.55 5.64
CA LEU A 12 -4.57 3.36 4.35
C LEU A 12 -5.30 2.32 3.47
N GLN A 13 -5.75 1.21 4.06
CA GLN A 13 -6.55 0.21 3.36
C GLN A 13 -7.87 0.82 2.87
N THR A 14 -8.58 1.56 3.72
CA THR A 14 -9.83 2.23 3.35
C THR A 14 -9.64 3.19 2.19
N ALA A 15 -8.54 3.96 2.19
CA ALA A 15 -8.22 4.87 1.10
C ALA A 15 -7.93 4.12 -0.20
N TYR A 16 -7.20 3.01 -0.14
CA TYR A 16 -6.94 2.16 -1.30
C TYR A 16 -8.23 1.66 -1.93
N ASP A 17 -9.09 1.03 -1.14
CA ASP A 17 -10.33 0.43 -1.63
C ASP A 17 -11.27 1.49 -2.22
N PHE A 18 -11.31 2.67 -1.62
CA PHE A 18 -12.04 3.82 -2.18
C PHE A 18 -11.51 4.19 -3.56
N PHE A 19 -10.20 4.45 -3.72
CA PHE A 19 -9.64 4.83 -5.02
C PHE A 19 -9.69 3.70 -6.05
N ASN A 20 -9.48 2.45 -5.64
CA ASN A 20 -9.62 1.29 -6.52
C ASN A 20 -11.04 1.20 -7.08
N THR A 21 -12.05 1.40 -6.22
CA THR A 21 -13.45 1.41 -6.64
C THR A 21 -13.74 2.61 -7.55
N GLN A 22 -13.31 3.81 -7.19
CA GLN A 22 -13.69 5.04 -7.90
C GLN A 22 -12.96 5.25 -9.23
N LEU A 23 -11.73 4.73 -9.36
CA LEU A 23 -10.86 5.03 -10.50
C LEU A 23 -10.57 3.81 -11.38
N PHE A 24 -10.79 2.60 -10.87
CA PHE A 24 -10.35 1.36 -11.53
C PHE A 24 -11.39 0.24 -11.47
N ASP A 25 -12.65 0.54 -11.15
CA ASP A 25 -13.75 -0.45 -11.08
C ASP A 25 -13.40 -1.69 -10.22
N SER A 26 -12.57 -1.51 -9.19
CA SER A 26 -12.05 -2.58 -8.32
C SER A 26 -11.16 -3.63 -9.01
N GLU A 27 -10.58 -3.32 -10.17
CA GLU A 27 -9.73 -4.25 -10.91
C GLU A 27 -8.27 -4.33 -10.40
N LEU A 28 -7.81 -3.37 -9.59
CA LEU A 28 -6.44 -3.44 -9.09
C LEU A 28 -6.27 -4.55 -8.03
N PRO A 29 -5.20 -5.37 -8.12
CA PRO A 29 -4.88 -6.36 -7.10
C PRO A 29 -4.50 -5.68 -5.79
N GLN A 30 -4.70 -6.35 -4.66
CA GLN A 30 -4.31 -5.82 -3.35
C GLN A 30 -2.77 -5.72 -3.23
N CYS A 31 -2.28 -4.62 -2.66
CA CYS A 31 -0.87 -4.36 -2.44
C CYS A 31 -0.62 -3.79 -1.04
N LEU A 32 0.64 -3.76 -0.60
CA LEU A 32 1.01 -3.20 0.70
C LEU A 32 1.23 -1.70 0.61
N ILE A 33 0.51 -0.91 1.40
CA ILE A 33 0.73 0.53 1.51
C ILE A 33 1.53 0.87 2.76
N LEU A 34 2.61 1.63 2.58
CA LEU A 34 3.54 1.98 3.66
C LEU A 34 3.77 3.49 3.72
N ILE A 35 4.01 3.99 4.93
CA ILE A 35 4.57 5.32 5.15
C ILE A 35 6.09 5.16 5.23
N HIS A 36 6.81 5.58 4.18
CA HIS A 36 8.25 5.40 4.09
C HIS A 36 8.93 6.68 3.60
N ARG A 37 9.92 7.17 4.37
CA ARG A 37 10.64 8.40 4.03
C ARG A 37 11.62 8.12 2.90
N HIS A 38 11.46 8.82 1.77
CA HIS A 38 12.31 8.67 0.60
C HIS A 38 12.68 10.03 0.01
N ARG A 39 13.98 10.33 -0.09
CA ARG A 39 14.45 11.62 -0.61
C ARG A 39 14.14 11.75 -2.11
N GLY A 40 13.58 12.91 -2.49
CA GLY A 40 13.39 13.26 -3.90
C GLY A 40 12.16 12.63 -4.56
N ALA A 41 11.26 11.99 -3.79
CA ALA A 41 9.98 11.50 -4.28
C ALA A 41 8.87 11.76 -3.27
N HIS A 42 7.65 11.96 -3.77
CA HIS A 42 6.43 12.04 -2.95
C HIS A 42 5.94 10.66 -2.46
N GLY A 43 6.39 9.62 -3.14
CA GLY A 43 6.04 8.23 -2.94
C GLY A 43 6.56 7.44 -4.14
N TYR A 44 6.43 6.11 -4.09
CA TYR A 44 6.80 5.24 -5.20
C TYR A 44 5.95 3.96 -5.20
N PHE A 45 5.88 3.32 -6.36
CA PHE A 45 5.36 1.97 -6.51
C PHE A 45 6.53 1.00 -6.74
N TRP A 46 6.50 -0.16 -6.10
CA TRP A 46 7.49 -1.20 -6.29
C TRP A 46 6.78 -2.55 -6.53
N PRO A 47 6.84 -3.10 -7.75
CA PRO A 47 6.22 -4.39 -8.03
C PRO A 47 7.00 -5.54 -7.39
N GLU A 48 6.29 -6.57 -6.94
CA GLU A 48 6.85 -7.84 -6.48
C GLU A 48 7.87 -7.70 -5.33
N ARG A 49 7.70 -6.67 -4.49
CA ARG A 49 8.67 -6.28 -3.48
C ARG A 49 8.85 -7.30 -2.36
N PHE A 50 7.78 -7.98 -1.97
CA PHE A 50 7.79 -8.96 -0.88
C PHE A 50 7.35 -10.33 -1.36
N GLN A 51 7.92 -11.37 -0.75
CA GLN A 51 7.39 -12.72 -0.84
C GLN A 51 6.42 -12.95 0.32
N LYS A 52 5.21 -13.41 0.00
CA LYS A 52 4.25 -13.90 0.99
C LYS A 52 4.82 -15.20 1.57
N THR A 53 4.91 -15.27 2.89
CA THR A 53 5.34 -16.48 3.59
C THR A 53 4.30 -17.58 3.56
N GLN A 54 3.01 -17.26 3.31
CA GLN A 54 1.94 -18.22 3.03
C GLN A 54 0.90 -17.64 2.07
N GLY A 55 0.37 -18.49 1.19
CA GLY A 55 -0.78 -18.18 0.33
C GLY A 55 -0.41 -17.79 -1.09
N GLY A 56 -0.33 -18.80 -1.95
CA GLY A 56 -0.24 -18.67 -3.40
C GLY A 56 0.03 -20.03 -4.04
N ASN A 57 -0.85 -20.46 -4.94
CA ASN A 57 -0.71 -21.69 -5.73
C ASN A 57 0.22 -21.48 -6.94
N SER A 58 0.68 -20.24 -7.14
CA SER A 58 1.56 -19.80 -8.24
C SER A 58 2.61 -18.80 -7.73
N GLU A 59 3.74 -18.71 -8.44
CA GLU A 59 4.84 -17.79 -8.14
C GLU A 59 4.40 -16.33 -8.14
N SER A 60 3.46 -15.96 -9.03
CA SER A 60 2.89 -14.61 -9.08
C SER A 60 1.97 -14.30 -7.89
N GLU A 61 1.28 -15.29 -7.32
CA GLU A 61 0.39 -15.09 -6.17
C GLU A 61 1.15 -14.91 -4.86
N ASN A 62 2.38 -15.44 -4.81
CA ASN A 62 3.28 -15.36 -3.66
C ASN A 62 4.07 -14.04 -3.59
N LYS A 63 3.80 -13.08 -4.48
CA LYS A 63 4.47 -11.78 -4.48
C LYS A 63 3.48 -10.68 -4.09
N LEU A 64 3.98 -9.65 -3.41
CA LEU A 64 3.23 -8.45 -3.03
C LEU A 64 3.92 -7.22 -3.56
N ASP A 65 3.13 -6.40 -4.25
CA ASP A 65 3.53 -5.06 -4.64
C ASP A 65 3.49 -4.12 -3.43
N GLU A 66 4.21 -3.01 -3.54
CA GLU A 66 4.28 -1.94 -2.53
C GLU A 66 3.89 -0.58 -3.14
N ILE A 67 3.07 0.18 -2.42
CA ILE A 67 2.94 1.63 -2.60
C ILE A 67 3.49 2.31 -1.35
N ALA A 68 4.58 3.04 -1.51
CA ALA A 68 5.17 3.84 -0.44
C ALA A 68 4.76 5.30 -0.58
N LEU A 69 4.32 5.91 0.51
CA LEU A 69 3.98 7.32 0.60
C LEU A 69 5.01 8.04 1.48
N ASN A 70 5.52 9.18 1.04
CA ASN A 70 6.53 9.93 1.78
C ASN A 70 5.89 10.94 2.77
N PRO A 71 6.03 10.73 4.10
CA PRO A 71 5.43 11.63 5.09
C PRO A 71 5.97 13.06 5.05
N GLU A 72 7.20 13.28 4.55
CA GLU A 72 7.76 14.64 4.42
C GLU A 72 6.96 15.51 3.46
N THR A 73 6.25 14.90 2.51
CA THR A 73 5.51 15.64 1.49
C THR A 73 4.00 15.51 1.60
N MET A 74 3.50 14.54 2.36
CA MET A 74 2.06 14.42 2.66
C MET A 74 1.54 15.55 3.55
N ASN A 75 2.37 16.03 4.48
CA ASN A 75 2.00 17.07 5.46
C ASN A 75 2.31 18.50 5.00
N ARG A 76 2.28 18.78 3.69
CA ARG A 76 2.37 20.16 3.20
C ARG A 76 1.01 20.84 3.34
N GLY A 77 0.65 21.14 4.59
CA GLY A 77 -0.24 22.25 4.93
C GLY A 77 0.48 23.58 4.85
#